data_AF-A0A9E0RRT3-F1
#
_entry.id   AF-A0A9E0RRT3-F1
#
_cell.length_a   1.000
_cell.length_b   1.000
_cell.length_c   1.000
_cell.angle_alpha   90.00
_cell.angle_beta   90.00
_cell.angle_gamma   90.00
#
_symmetry.space_group_name_H-M   'P 1'
#
loop_
_entity.id
_entity.type
_entity.pdbx_description
1 polymer ?
#
loop_
_entity_poly.entity_id
_entity_poly.type
_entity_poly.pdbx_seq_one_letter_code
_entity_poly.pdbx_strand_id
1 'polypeptide(L)' 'MTRVQHFFDEATSTFTYVVSDAETGLAAVIDPVLDLDYASGTLSTRSADEVIQHIRDHNLSLRYILETHIHADHL' A
#
# COMPACT_ATOMS: atom_id res chain seq x y z
N MET A 1 -17.04 -11.77 0.69
CA MET A 1 -15.92 -12.61 0.12
C MET A 1 -14.65 -11.78 0.04
N THR A 2 -13.53 -12.26 0.56
CA THR A 2 -12.24 -11.53 0.59
C THR A 2 -11.59 -11.44 -0.79
N ARG A 3 -11.01 -10.26 -1.11
CA ARG A 3 -10.17 -9.98 -2.26
C ARG A 3 -8.81 -9.45 -1.81
N VAL A 4 -7.76 -9.77 -2.57
CA VAL A 4 -6.39 -9.32 -2.29
C VAL A 4 -5.80 -8.76 -3.58
N GLN A 5 -5.37 -7.50 -3.54
CA GLN A 5 -4.60 -6.85 -4.59
C GLN A 5 -3.19 -6.58 -4.04
N HIS A 6 -2.15 -6.82 -4.84
CA HIS A 6 -0.77 -6.50 -4.48
C HIS A 6 -0.23 -5.36 -5.36
N PHE A 7 0.76 -4.64 -4.84
CA PHE A 7 1.53 -3.61 -5.51
C PHE A 7 2.99 -3.90 -5.19
N PHE A 8 3.83 -4.01 -6.23
CA PHE A 8 5.24 -4.35 -6.07
C PHE A 8 6.07 -3.09 -6.32
N ASP A 9 6.87 -2.69 -5.34
CA ASP A 9 7.88 -1.66 -5.53
C ASP A 9 9.22 -2.31 -5.90
N GLU A 10 9.73 -2.01 -7.10
CA GLU A 10 10.98 -2.59 -7.59
C GLU A 10 12.21 -2.06 -6.84
N ALA A 11 12.15 -0.84 -6.28
CA ALA A 11 13.30 -0.20 -5.64
C ALA A 11 13.63 -0.86 -4.30
N THR A 12 12.61 -1.26 -3.54
CA THR A 12 12.76 -1.91 -2.23
C THR A 12 12.46 -3.41 -2.27
N SER A 13 11.92 -3.92 -3.38
CA SER A 13 11.38 -5.28 -3.50
C SER A 13 10.24 -5.58 -2.51
N THR A 14 9.53 -4.54 -2.08
CA THR A 14 8.40 -4.64 -1.14
C THR A 14 7.11 -4.97 -1.88
N PHE A 15 6.27 -5.79 -1.25
CA PHE A 15 4.89 -5.98 -1.67
C PHE A 15 3.94 -5.29 -0.68
N THR A 16 3.25 -4.25 -1.15
CA THR A 16 2.11 -3.67 -0.45
C THR A 16 0.84 -4.42 -0.84
N TYR A 17 -0.09 -4.63 0.10
CA TYR A 17 -1.36 -5.29 -0.19
C TYR A 17 -2.56 -4.43 0.18
N VAL A 18 -3.60 -4.48 -0.66
CA VAL A 18 -4.97 -4.09 -0.31
C VAL A 18 -5.77 -5.36 -0.11
N VAL A 19 -6.22 -5.61 1.11
CA VAL A 19 -7.15 -6.68 1.45
C VAL A 19 -8.52 -6.07 1.64
N SER A 20 -9.53 -6.55 0.91
CA SER A 20 -10.89 -6.00 0.98
C SER A 20 -11.95 -7.09 1.07
N ASP A 21 -13.09 -6.75 1.67
CA ASP A 21 -14.29 -7.58 1.62
C ASP A 21 -15.25 -7.08 0.54
N ALA A 22 -15.59 -7.96 -0.40
CA ALA A 22 -16.45 -7.64 -1.55
C ALA A 22 -17.92 -7.35 -1.16
N GLU A 23 -18.38 -7.75 0.02
CA GLU A 23 -19.76 -7.52 0.46
C GLU A 23 -19.91 -6.15 1.13
N THR A 24 -18.97 -5.79 2.01
CA THR A 24 -19.04 -4.54 2.78
C THR A 24 -18.23 -3.40 2.16
N GLY A 25 -17.29 -3.69 1.26
CA GLY A 25 -16.36 -2.71 0.70
C GLY A 25 -15.28 -2.25 1.68
N LEU A 26 -15.22 -2.82 2.90
CA LEU A 26 -14.18 -2.47 3.86
C LEU A 26 -12.82 -3.01 3.41
N ALA A 27 -11.77 -2.21 3.62
CA ALA A 27 -10.42 -2.55 3.22
C ALA A 27 -9.38 -2.27 4.31
N ALA A 28 -8.26 -2.98 4.22
CA ALA A 28 -7.02 -2.73 4.94
C ALA A 28 -5.86 -2.65 3.94
N VAL A 29 -4.90 -1.76 4.22
CA VAL A 29 -3.61 -1.69 3.52
C VAL A 29 -2.54 -2.29 4.42
N ILE A 30 -1.68 -3.13 3.86
CA ILE A 30 -0.59 -3.80 4.58
C ILE A 30 0.74 -3.41 3.94
N ASP A 31 1.69 -2.99 4.76
CA ASP A 31 3.06 -2.60 4.39
C ASP A 31 3.11 -1.60 3.20
N PRO A 32 2.46 -0.42 3.29
CA PRO A 32 2.55 0.64 2.28
C PRO A 32 3.95 1.26 2.21
N VAL A 33 4.37 1.64 1.01
CA VAL A 33 5.68 2.28 0.77
C VAL A 33 5.54 3.79 0.55
N LEU A 34 6.37 4.55 1.27
CA LEU A 34 6.76 5.93 0.95
C LEU A 34 8.08 5.91 0.18
N ASP A 35 8.07 6.38 -1.07
CA ASP A 35 9.26 6.33 -1.92
C ASP A 35 10.36 7.24 -1.37
N LEU A 36 11.58 6.71 -1.26
CA LEU A 36 12.78 7.44 -0.87
C LEU A 36 13.88 7.29 -1.93
N ASP A 37 14.33 8.41 -2.49
CA ASP A 37 15.60 8.44 -3.22
C ASP A 37 16.76 8.58 -2.23
N TYR A 38 17.49 7.49 -1.99
CA TYR A 38 18.64 7.48 -1.07
C TYR A 38 19.77 8.43 -1.46
N ALA A 39 19.92 8.78 -2.73
CA ALA A 39 21.01 9.67 -3.16
C ALA A 39 20.72 11.13 -2.80
N SER A 40 19.45 11.56 -2.93
CA SER A 40 19.04 12.95 -2.69
C SER A 40 18.33 13.17 -1.35
N GLY A 41 17.84 12.10 -0.71
CA GLY A 41 16.95 12.17 0.46
C GLY A 41 15.53 12.63 0.12
N THR A 42 15.17 12.67 -1.17
CA THR A 42 13.85 13.13 -1.61
C THR A 42 12.78 12.08 -1.34
N LEU A 43 11.64 12.51 -0.82
CA LEU A 43 10.46 11.69 -0.63
C LEU A 43 9.45 11.89 -1.77
N SER A 44 8.76 10.83 -2.12
CA SER A 44 7.65 10.82 -3.08
C SER A 44 6.52 9.90 -2.59
N THR A 45 5.28 10.18 -2.99
CA THR A 45 4.10 9.38 -2.64
C THR A 45 3.59 8.50 -3.77
N ARG A 46 4.32 8.39 -4.89
CA ARG A 46 3.92 7.62 -6.08
C ARG A 46 3.38 6.23 -5.73
N SER A 47 4.12 5.45 -4.93
CA SER A 47 3.71 4.09 -4.54
C SER A 47 2.42 4.09 -3.71
N ALA A 48 2.30 4.99 -2.73
CA ALA A 48 1.09 5.16 -1.94
C ALA A 48 -0.11 5.68 -2.78
N ASP A 49 0.14 6.53 -3.77
CA ASP A 49 -0.88 7.09 -4.66
C ASP A 49 -1.50 6.01 -5.56
N GLU A 50 -0.73 5.00 -6.00
CA GLU A 50 -1.25 3.83 -6.73
C GLU A 50 -2.25 3.03 -5.88
N VAL A 51 -1.93 2.84 -4.59
CA VAL A 51 -2.81 2.17 -3.62
C VAL A 51 -4.09 2.98 -3.37
N ILE A 52 -3.95 4.30 -3.18
CA ILE A 52 -5.08 5.22 -3.00
C ILE A 52 -5.99 5.20 -4.23
N GLN A 53 -5.41 5.22 -5.43
CA GLN A 53 -6.17 5.17 -6.67
C GLN A 53 -6.96 3.88 -6.78
N HIS A 54 -6.35 2.73 -6.47
CA HIS A 54 -7.07 1.45 -6.44
C HIS A 54 -8.26 1.46 -5.46
N ILE A 55 -8.07 1.97 -4.25
CA ILE A 55 -9.13 2.09 -3.24
C ILE A 55 -10.29 2.94 -3.77
N ARG A 56 -9.98 4.08 -4.41
CA ARG A 56 -10.99 5.00 -5.00
C ARG A 56 -11.74 4.35 -6.16
N ASP A 57 -11.02 3.74 -7.11
CA ASP A 57 -11.60 3.13 -8.31
C ASP A 57 -12.57 1.99 -7.96
N HIS A 58 -12.31 1.30 -6.85
CA HIS A 58 -13.14 0.18 -6.38
C HIS A 58 -14.16 0.58 -5.30
N ASN A 59 -14.30 1.88 -4.99
CA ASN A 59 -15.18 2.41 -3.95
C ASN A 59 -14.99 1.72 -2.59
N LEU A 60 -13.74 1.41 -2.24
CA LEU A 60 -13.40 0.76 -1.00
C LEU A 60 -13.31 1.77 0.15
N SER A 61 -13.69 1.35 1.35
CA SER A 61 -13.59 2.12 2.58
C SER A 61 -12.42 1.62 3.41
N LEU A 62 -11.32 2.38 3.44
CA LEU A 62 -10.13 2.04 4.20
C LEU A 62 -10.39 2.16 5.70
N ARG A 63 -10.16 1.07 6.44
CA ARG A 63 -10.36 0.99 7.89
C ARG A 63 -9.06 0.86 8.68
N TYR A 64 -8.06 0.22 8.08
CA TYR A 64 -6.81 -0.10 8.73
C TYR A 64 -5.63 0.13 7.79
N ILE A 65 -4.54 0.64 8.34
CA ILE A 65 -3.20 0.58 7.77
C ILE A 65 -2.40 -0.25 8.76
N LEU A 66 -1.82 -1.33 8.28
CA LEU A 66 -1.17 -2.35 9.11
C LEU A 66 0.28 -2.50 8.66
N GLU A 67 1.19 -2.52 9.63
CA GLU A 67 2.57 -2.91 9.40
C GLU A 67 2.78 -4.32 9.96
N THR A 68 3.43 -5.18 9.20
CA THR A 68 3.80 -6.52 9.64
C THR A 68 4.92 -6.47 10.70
N HIS A 69 5.82 -5.49 10.59
CA HIS A 69 6.92 -5.26 11.52
C HIS A 69 7.48 -3.83 11.35
N ILE A 70 8.57 -3.53 12.07
CA ILE A 70 9.37 -2.32 11.82
C ILE A 70 10.32 -2.66 10.67
N HIS A 71 10.04 -2.12 9.48
CA HIS A 71 10.79 -2.40 8.26
C HIS A 71 12.18 -1.75 8.28
N ALA A 72 13.15 -2.41 7.65
CA ALA A 72 14.53 -1.91 7.54
C ALA A 72 14.90 -1.51 6.10
N ASP A 73 14.04 -1.86 5.13
CA ASP A 73 14.26 -1.82 3.69
C ASP A 73 13.44 -0.73 2.98
N HIS A 74 12.38 -0.23 3.59
CA HIS A 74 11.55 0.85 3.05
C HIS A 74 11.03 1.78 4.16
N LEU A 75 10.49 2.92 3.74
CA LEU A 75 9.75 3.86 4.58
C LEU A 75 8.25 3.75 4.34
#